data_AF-A0AAN5CUP9-F1
#
_entry.id   AF-A0AAN5CUP9-F1
#
_cell.length_a   1.000
_cell.length_b   1.000
_cell.length_c   1.000
_cell.angle_alpha   90.00
_cell.angle_beta   90.00
_cell.angle_gamma   90.00
#
_symmetry.space_group_name_H-M   'P 1'
#
loop_
_entity.id
_entity.type
_entity.pdbx_description
1 polymer ?
#
loop_
_entity_poly.entity_id
_entity_poly.type
_entity_poly.pdbx_seq_one_letter_code
_entity_poly.pdbx_strand_id
1 'polypeptide(L)'
;MMHNNEPLADELSEFVHHYCENSSNKERYENFVKRFNGEETILARSIRENTELARASFYLMDWANHVGGLNERFGEEHLLSLFVIFGLGEVRTRKMRRRFLQKPAGDLRGHPSKGVHLLYFIDYISSNEFRMRPTLSFSEVGGGVLMRGEWRTFSEMALKSYLSLVISHRLDLPSEGSSDALREWEPRAMQLPGTVVEESLGDVRDALAKVSGCQVKLRRINDEVVIVSAIGKIDQLRVLSTFVYPPAPRR
;
A
#
# COMPACT_ATOMS: atom_id res chain seq x y z
N MET A 1 -9.75 13.40 -14.76
CA MET A 1 -8.28 13.54 -14.83
C MET A 1 -7.68 12.44 -13.97
N MET A 2 -7.03 11.45 -14.57
CA MET A 2 -6.25 10.44 -13.85
C MET A 2 -4.90 11.08 -13.52
N HIS A 3 -4.59 11.30 -12.25
CA HIS A 3 -3.20 11.55 -11.88
C HIS A 3 -2.41 10.28 -12.20
N ASN A 4 -1.29 10.44 -12.89
CA ASN A 4 -0.39 9.35 -13.26
C ASN A 4 0.26 8.79 -11.98
N ASN A 5 -0.43 7.86 -11.32
CA ASN A 5 0.08 7.12 -10.16
C ASN A 5 1.05 5.99 -10.57
N GLU A 6 1.49 5.96 -11.83
CA GLU A 6 2.43 4.97 -12.38
C GLU A 6 3.74 4.92 -11.56
N PRO A 7 4.38 6.04 -11.18
CA PRO A 7 5.61 5.99 -10.38
C PRO A 7 5.40 5.35 -9.01
N LEU A 8 4.27 5.63 -8.35
CA LEU A 8 3.94 5.04 -7.05
C LEU A 8 3.64 3.54 -7.17
N ALA A 9 3.04 3.12 -8.28
CA ALA A 9 2.74 1.72 -8.54
C ALA A 9 4.01 0.90 -8.80
N ASP A 10 4.99 1.49 -9.48
CA ASP A 10 6.28 0.88 -9.72
C ASP A 10 7.09 0.80 -8.43
N GLU A 11 7.18 1.91 -7.67
CA GLU A 11 7.79 1.93 -6.34
C GLU A 11 7.19 0.86 -5.41
N LEU A 12 5.86 0.73 -5.39
CA LEU A 12 5.18 -0.27 -4.58
C LEU A 12 5.47 -1.69 -5.07
N SER A 13 5.55 -1.90 -6.39
CA SER A 13 5.89 -3.20 -6.97
C SER A 13 7.29 -3.63 -6.59
N GLU A 14 8.27 -2.74 -6.68
CA GLU A 14 9.64 -3.00 -6.26
C GLU A 14 9.72 -3.22 -4.76
N PHE A 15 9.05 -2.38 -3.97
CA PHE A 15 9.01 -2.52 -2.53
C PHE A 15 8.50 -3.90 -2.10
N VAL A 16 7.35 -4.34 -2.63
CA VAL A 16 6.76 -5.65 -2.32
C VAL A 16 7.70 -6.80 -2.69
N HIS A 17 8.42 -6.67 -3.80
CA HIS A 17 9.40 -7.66 -4.20
C HIS A 17 10.53 -7.78 -3.16
N HIS A 18 11.16 -6.67 -2.81
CA HIS A 18 12.23 -6.64 -1.81
C HIS A 18 11.73 -7.05 -0.41
N TYR A 19 10.50 -6.69 -0.04
CA TYR A 19 9.89 -7.07 1.23
C TYR A 19 9.80 -8.58 1.39
N CYS A 20 9.44 -9.31 0.33
CA CYS A 20 9.33 -10.77 0.36
C CYS A 20 10.69 -11.48 0.28
N GLU A 21 11.68 -10.88 -0.38
CA GLU A 21 13.03 -11.45 -0.51
C GLU A 21 13.95 -11.14 0.69
N ASN A 22 13.56 -10.19 1.55
CA ASN A 22 14.28 -9.89 2.78
C ASN A 22 14.39 -11.15 3.65
N SER A 23 15.60 -11.44 4.16
CA SER A 23 15.88 -12.63 4.98
C SER A 23 14.93 -12.81 6.17
N SER A 24 14.44 -11.73 6.79
CA SER A 24 13.51 -11.85 7.92
C SER A 24 12.08 -12.21 7.52
N ASN A 25 11.68 -11.89 6.30
CA ASN A 25 10.33 -12.14 5.78
C ASN A 25 10.26 -13.35 4.85
N LYS A 26 11.39 -13.78 4.30
CA LYS A 26 11.45 -14.86 3.30
C LYS A 26 10.83 -16.15 3.81
N GLU A 27 11.17 -16.58 5.03
CA GLU A 27 10.59 -17.78 5.63
C GLU A 27 9.07 -17.64 5.85
N ARG A 28 8.62 -16.46 6.31
CA ARG A 28 7.19 -16.17 6.50
C ARG A 28 6.43 -16.17 5.16
N TYR A 29 7.03 -15.63 4.11
CA TYR A 29 6.49 -15.65 2.76
C TYR A 29 6.40 -17.09 2.22
N GLU A 30 7.45 -17.90 2.37
CA GLU A 30 7.43 -19.31 1.95
C GLU A 30 6.36 -20.11 2.71
N ASN A 31 6.21 -19.88 4.02
CA ASN A 31 5.17 -20.51 4.83
C ASN A 31 3.77 -20.02 4.42
N PHE A 32 3.61 -18.74 4.08
CA PHE A 32 2.37 -18.21 3.52
C PHE A 32 1.97 -18.94 2.23
N VAL A 33 2.90 -19.09 1.28
CA VAL A 33 2.62 -19.79 0.01
C VAL A 33 2.25 -21.26 0.25
N LYS A 34 2.92 -21.93 1.20
CA LYS A 34 2.63 -23.33 1.55
C LYS A 34 1.21 -23.54 2.08
N ARG A 35 0.55 -22.53 2.68
CA ARG A 35 -0.85 -22.63 3.15
C ARG A 35 -1.83 -23.01 2.03
N PHE A 36 -1.52 -22.62 0.79
CA PHE A 36 -2.39 -22.84 -0.37
C PHE A 36 -2.05 -24.14 -1.13
N ASN A 37 -1.11 -24.94 -0.62
CA ASN A 37 -0.79 -26.23 -1.21
C ASN A 37 -1.89 -27.25 -0.88
N GLY A 38 -2.42 -27.90 -1.91
CA GLY A 38 -3.44 -28.95 -1.77
C GLY A 38 -4.89 -28.47 -1.75
N GLU A 39 -5.12 -27.15 -1.76
CA GLU A 39 -6.45 -26.57 -1.87
C GLU A 39 -6.77 -26.20 -3.34
N GLU A 40 -7.96 -26.60 -3.80
CA GLU A 40 -8.41 -26.43 -5.21
C GLU A 40 -9.39 -25.25 -5.39
N THR A 41 -9.51 -24.38 -4.38
CA THR A 41 -10.31 -23.15 -4.50
C THR A 41 -9.69 -22.17 -5.49
N ILE A 42 -10.52 -21.28 -6.05
CA ILE A 42 -10.06 -20.24 -6.98
C ILE A 42 -9.03 -19.34 -6.30
N LEU A 43 -9.19 -19.05 -5.00
CA LEU A 43 -8.21 -18.31 -4.21
C LEU A 43 -6.85 -19.03 -4.19
N ALA A 44 -6.81 -20.29 -3.74
CA ALA A 44 -5.58 -21.05 -3.63
C ALA A 44 -4.88 -21.22 -4.98
N ARG A 45 -5.65 -21.52 -6.04
CA ARG A 45 -5.11 -21.62 -7.40
C ARG A 45 -4.59 -20.29 -7.92
N SER A 46 -5.28 -19.17 -7.67
CA SER A 46 -4.81 -17.85 -8.08
C SER A 46 -3.46 -17.50 -7.46
N ILE A 47 -3.28 -17.82 -6.17
CA ILE A 47 -2.02 -17.58 -5.45
C ILE A 47 -0.91 -18.51 -5.95
N ARG A 48 -1.18 -19.81 -6.14
CA ARG A 48 -0.20 -20.79 -6.63
C ARG A 48 0.25 -20.53 -8.07
N GLU A 49 -0.69 -20.22 -8.96
CA GLU A 49 -0.42 -20.00 -10.38
C GLU A 49 0.24 -18.63 -10.65
N ASN A 50 0.34 -17.74 -9.65
CA ASN A 50 0.85 -16.38 -9.83
C ASN A 50 1.72 -15.89 -8.65
N THR A 51 3.04 -16.01 -8.80
CA THR A 51 4.02 -15.60 -7.78
C THR A 51 3.92 -14.12 -7.41
N GLU A 52 3.64 -13.25 -8.38
CA GLU A 52 3.54 -11.80 -8.12
C GLU A 52 2.27 -11.44 -7.34
N LEU A 53 1.17 -12.19 -7.56
CA LEU A 53 -0.02 -12.10 -6.72
C LEU A 53 0.27 -12.65 -5.32
N ALA A 54 0.97 -13.78 -5.19
CA ALA A 54 1.33 -14.33 -3.89
C ALA A 54 2.13 -13.32 -3.04
N ARG A 55 3.12 -12.65 -3.64
CA ARG A 55 3.89 -11.59 -2.97
C ARG A 55 3.01 -10.41 -2.54
N ALA A 56 2.13 -9.95 -3.43
CA ALA A 56 1.20 -8.85 -3.11
C ALA A 56 0.21 -9.23 -2.00
N SER A 57 -0.31 -10.46 -2.02
CA SER A 57 -1.21 -10.99 -1.00
C SER A 57 -0.53 -11.12 0.35
N PHE A 58 0.69 -11.68 0.39
CA PHE A 58 1.49 -11.76 1.62
C PHE A 58 1.71 -10.38 2.23
N TYR A 59 2.15 -9.43 1.41
CA TYR A 59 2.34 -8.05 1.82
C TYR A 59 1.05 -7.41 2.35
N LEU A 60 -0.06 -7.59 1.64
CA LEU A 60 -1.36 -7.03 2.02
C LEU A 60 -1.84 -7.54 3.38
N MET A 61 -1.61 -8.82 3.69
CA MET A 61 -1.96 -9.36 5.01
C MET A 61 -1.12 -8.76 6.12
N ASP A 62 0.19 -8.68 5.93
CA ASP A 62 1.10 -8.10 6.92
C ASP A 62 0.75 -6.63 7.19
N TRP A 63 0.46 -5.88 6.14
CA TRP A 63 -0.04 -4.52 6.25
C TRP A 63 -1.37 -4.46 7.02
N ALA A 64 -2.35 -5.30 6.68
CA ALA A 64 -3.66 -5.32 7.33
C ALA A 64 -3.58 -5.66 8.83
N ASN A 65 -2.69 -6.58 9.19
CA ASN A 65 -2.37 -6.93 10.57
C ASN A 65 -1.69 -5.76 11.29
N HIS A 66 -0.74 -5.07 10.65
CA HIS A 66 -0.06 -3.92 11.22
C HIS A 66 -1.00 -2.75 11.53
N VAL A 67 -1.93 -2.44 10.62
CA VAL A 67 -2.91 -1.36 10.84
C VAL A 67 -4.05 -1.77 11.79
N GLY A 68 -4.05 -3.00 12.30
CA GLY A 68 -5.05 -3.49 13.27
C GLY A 68 -6.48 -3.52 12.74
N GLY A 69 -6.65 -3.71 11.42
CA GLY A 69 -7.96 -3.66 10.78
C GLY A 69 -8.72 -4.99 10.80
N LEU A 70 -8.03 -6.11 11.02
CA LEU A 70 -8.59 -7.46 11.00
C LEU A 70 -9.20 -7.84 12.36
N ASN A 71 -10.29 -8.60 12.33
CA ASN A 71 -10.97 -9.09 13.53
C ASN A 71 -11.70 -10.43 13.25
N GLU A 72 -12.41 -10.95 14.25
CA GLU A 72 -13.15 -12.23 14.12
C GLU A 72 -14.18 -12.26 12.99
N ARG A 73 -14.76 -11.11 12.62
CA ARG A 73 -15.77 -11.00 11.56
C ARG A 73 -15.16 -10.78 10.18
N PHE A 74 -14.04 -10.04 10.12
CA PHE A 74 -13.29 -9.79 8.88
C PHE A 74 -11.81 -10.14 9.09
N GLY A 75 -11.50 -11.43 8.95
CA GLY A 75 -10.15 -11.98 9.03
C GLY A 75 -9.39 -12.07 7.69
N GLU A 76 -8.21 -12.69 7.72
CA GLU A 76 -7.26 -12.79 6.60
C GLU A 76 -7.87 -13.41 5.34
N GLU A 77 -8.58 -14.53 5.46
CA GLU A 77 -9.17 -15.24 4.32
C GLU A 77 -10.19 -14.36 3.56
N HIS A 78 -10.94 -13.52 4.28
CA HIS A 78 -11.87 -12.57 3.65
C HIS A 78 -11.14 -11.47 2.90
N LEU A 79 -10.04 -10.95 3.46
CA LEU A 79 -9.22 -9.93 2.81
C LEU A 79 -8.57 -10.48 1.53
N LEU A 80 -7.99 -11.67 1.60
CA LEU A 80 -7.39 -12.34 0.45
C LEU A 80 -8.43 -12.65 -0.63
N SER A 81 -9.59 -13.19 -0.22
CA SER A 81 -10.71 -13.43 -1.13
C SER A 81 -11.19 -12.15 -1.80
N LEU A 82 -11.31 -11.05 -1.04
CA LEU A 82 -11.71 -9.75 -1.57
C LEU A 82 -10.68 -9.24 -2.58
N PHE A 83 -9.40 -9.38 -2.29
CA PHE A 83 -8.30 -8.94 -3.16
C PHE A 83 -8.31 -9.72 -4.49
N VAL A 84 -8.49 -11.04 -4.45
CA VAL A 84 -8.58 -11.86 -5.66
C VAL A 84 -9.83 -11.53 -6.48
N ILE A 85 -11.01 -11.46 -5.86
CA ILE A 85 -12.28 -11.12 -6.54
C ILE A 85 -12.22 -9.72 -7.15
N PHE A 86 -11.57 -8.77 -6.47
CA PHE A 86 -11.31 -7.44 -7.01
C PHE A 86 -10.42 -7.51 -8.24
N GLY A 87 -9.30 -8.24 -8.17
CA GLY A 87 -8.39 -8.43 -9.29
C GLY A 87 -9.04 -9.13 -10.49
N LEU A 88 -9.94 -10.09 -10.25
CA LEU A 88 -10.73 -10.78 -11.29
C LEU A 88 -11.81 -9.88 -11.92
N GLY A 89 -12.06 -8.69 -11.36
CA GLY A 89 -13.06 -7.75 -11.83
C GLY A 89 -14.50 -8.13 -11.47
N GLU A 90 -14.68 -9.06 -10.52
CA GLU A 90 -15.99 -9.51 -10.05
C GLU A 90 -16.61 -8.50 -9.05
N VAL A 91 -15.77 -7.64 -8.45
CA VAL A 91 -16.24 -6.49 -7.68
C VAL A 91 -16.70 -5.38 -8.62
N ARG A 92 -18.01 -5.20 -8.75
CA ARG A 92 -18.58 -4.02 -9.43
C ARG A 92 -18.21 -2.76 -8.65
N THR A 93 -17.37 -1.92 -9.24
CA THR A 93 -17.06 -0.58 -8.74
C THR A 93 -17.47 0.48 -9.77
N ARG A 94 -17.91 1.66 -9.31
CA ARG A 94 -18.34 2.74 -10.23
C ARG A 94 -17.20 3.28 -11.09
N LYS A 95 -15.98 3.28 -10.54
CA LYS A 95 -14.79 3.88 -11.17
C LYS A 95 -13.91 2.88 -11.91
N MET A 96 -14.13 1.57 -11.74
CA MET A 96 -13.19 0.57 -12.22
C MET A 96 -13.85 -0.67 -12.84
N ARG A 97 -13.54 -0.90 -14.12
CA ARG A 97 -13.85 -2.13 -14.87
C ARG A 97 -12.61 -2.89 -15.31
N ARG A 98 -11.43 -2.56 -14.77
CA ARG A 98 -10.16 -3.20 -15.17
C ARG A 98 -10.03 -4.55 -14.46
N ARG A 99 -9.66 -5.58 -15.21
CA ARG A 99 -9.24 -6.87 -14.69
C ARG A 99 -7.72 -6.87 -14.56
N PHE A 100 -7.24 -7.16 -13.35
CA PHE A 100 -5.83 -7.32 -13.02
C PHE A 100 -5.38 -8.77 -13.11
N LEU A 101 -6.32 -9.68 -12.88
CA LEU A 101 -6.13 -11.12 -12.84
C LEU A 101 -6.99 -11.79 -13.91
N GLN A 102 -6.50 -12.93 -14.39
CA GLN A 102 -7.26 -13.87 -15.19
C GLN A 102 -7.70 -15.04 -14.30
N LYS A 103 -8.88 -15.61 -14.54
CA LYS A 103 -9.34 -16.79 -13.78
C LYS A 103 -8.35 -17.95 -13.93
N PRO A 104 -7.96 -18.65 -12.85
CA PRO A 104 -7.01 -19.76 -12.90
C PRO A 104 -7.37 -20.79 -13.98
N ALA A 105 -6.37 -21.28 -14.72
CA ALA A 105 -6.59 -22.32 -15.73
C ALA A 105 -5.53 -23.42 -15.75
N GLY A 106 -4.55 -23.38 -14.83
CA GLY A 106 -3.53 -24.42 -14.68
C GLY A 106 -2.14 -24.04 -15.21
N ASP A 107 -1.97 -22.83 -15.73
CA ASP A 107 -0.68 -22.32 -16.24
C ASP A 107 -0.10 -21.24 -15.32
N LEU A 108 1.23 -21.20 -15.20
CA LEU A 108 1.92 -20.11 -14.51
C LEU A 108 1.69 -18.78 -15.24
N ARG A 109 1.24 -17.77 -14.50
CA ARG A 109 0.85 -16.46 -15.05
C ARG A 109 1.56 -15.34 -14.32
N GLY A 110 2.06 -14.38 -15.09
CA GLY A 110 2.57 -13.13 -14.55
C GLY A 110 1.44 -12.21 -14.10
N HIS A 111 1.64 -11.49 -13.00
CA HIS A 111 0.86 -10.32 -12.66
C HIS A 111 1.67 -9.07 -13.05
N PRO A 112 1.55 -8.55 -14.28
CA PRO A 112 2.43 -7.49 -14.78
C PRO A 112 2.29 -6.15 -14.07
N SER A 113 1.38 -6.02 -13.08
CA SER A 113 1.07 -4.74 -12.44
C SER A 113 0.62 -4.93 -10.99
N LYS A 114 1.36 -5.71 -10.20
CA LYS A 114 0.99 -5.99 -8.80
C LYS A 114 0.86 -4.73 -7.94
N GLY A 115 1.75 -3.74 -8.10
CA GLY A 115 1.66 -2.48 -7.36
C GLY A 115 0.48 -1.62 -7.81
N VAL A 116 0.15 -1.63 -9.11
CA VAL A 116 -1.07 -1.00 -9.61
C VAL A 116 -2.30 -1.66 -8.96
N HIS A 117 -2.37 -2.99 -8.96
CA HIS A 117 -3.46 -3.74 -8.35
C HIS A 117 -3.60 -3.43 -6.85
N LEU A 118 -2.49 -3.43 -6.10
CA LEU A 118 -2.48 -3.05 -4.68
C LEU A 118 -2.98 -1.62 -4.46
N LEU A 119 -2.48 -0.65 -5.21
CA LEU A 119 -2.89 0.76 -5.05
C LEU A 119 -4.38 0.95 -5.29
N TYR A 120 -4.90 0.36 -6.36
CA TYR A 120 -6.33 0.45 -6.66
C TYR A 120 -7.19 -0.33 -5.67
N PHE A 121 -6.67 -1.44 -5.15
CA PHE A 121 -7.35 -2.17 -4.10
C PHE A 121 -7.43 -1.35 -2.81
N ILE A 122 -6.32 -0.73 -2.39
CA ILE A 122 -6.26 0.13 -1.20
C ILE A 122 -7.20 1.34 -1.37
N ASP A 123 -7.19 2.00 -2.53
CA ASP A 123 -8.15 3.06 -2.88
C ASP A 123 -9.60 2.56 -2.76
N TYR A 124 -9.89 1.36 -3.28
CA TYR A 124 -11.22 0.76 -3.20
C TYR A 124 -11.68 0.52 -1.76
N ILE A 125 -10.89 -0.18 -0.93
CA ILE A 125 -11.27 -0.50 0.46
C ILE A 125 -11.35 0.74 1.36
N SER A 126 -10.72 1.83 0.95
CA SER A 126 -10.74 3.13 1.64
C SER A 126 -11.93 4.00 1.18
N SER A 127 -12.56 3.65 0.07
CA SER A 127 -13.62 4.44 -0.55
C SER A 127 -14.94 4.39 0.23
N ASN A 128 -15.74 5.45 0.07
CA ASN A 128 -17.10 5.46 0.57
C ASN A 128 -17.98 4.39 -0.11
N GLU A 129 -17.67 4.02 -1.35
CA GLU A 129 -18.38 2.96 -2.08
C GLU A 129 -18.25 1.61 -1.35
N PHE A 130 -17.04 1.23 -0.95
CA PHE A 130 -16.82 0.00 -0.18
C PHE A 130 -17.47 0.06 1.22
N ARG A 131 -17.32 1.19 1.92
CA ARG A 131 -17.91 1.38 3.26
C ARG A 131 -19.43 1.27 3.26
N MET A 132 -20.08 1.77 2.22
CA MET A 132 -21.54 1.80 2.10
C MET A 132 -22.13 0.51 1.50
N ARG A 133 -21.31 -0.46 1.10
CA ARG A 133 -21.82 -1.72 0.53
C ARG A 133 -22.75 -2.44 1.52
N PRO A 134 -23.88 -2.98 1.05
CA PRO A 134 -24.79 -3.75 1.91
C PRO A 134 -24.23 -5.13 2.24
N THR A 135 -23.53 -5.76 1.30
CA THR A 135 -22.96 -7.10 1.44
C THR A 135 -21.63 -7.23 0.70
N LEU A 136 -20.79 -8.16 1.14
CA LEU A 136 -19.64 -8.68 0.40
C LEU A 136 -19.87 -10.17 0.16
N SER A 137 -19.92 -10.61 -1.10
CA SER A 137 -20.02 -12.03 -1.45
C SER A 137 -18.66 -12.56 -1.87
N PHE A 138 -18.27 -13.70 -1.29
CA PHE A 138 -17.06 -14.44 -1.62
C PHE A 138 -17.35 -15.75 -2.35
N SER A 139 -18.59 -15.96 -2.79
CA SER A 139 -19.04 -17.17 -3.49
C SER A 139 -18.17 -17.53 -4.70
N GLU A 140 -17.68 -16.52 -5.42
CA GLU A 140 -16.80 -16.68 -6.60
C GLU A 140 -15.45 -17.32 -6.28
N VAL A 141 -15.03 -17.36 -5.01
CA VAL A 141 -13.79 -18.02 -4.59
C VAL A 141 -14.01 -19.12 -3.56
N GLY A 142 -15.26 -19.54 -3.34
CA GLY A 142 -15.62 -20.59 -2.39
C GLY A 142 -15.89 -20.09 -0.96
N GLY A 143 -16.01 -18.79 -0.75
CA GLY A 143 -16.31 -18.18 0.55
C GLY A 143 -17.79 -17.85 0.77
N GLY A 144 -18.10 -17.38 1.98
CA GLY A 144 -19.44 -16.98 2.41
C GLY A 144 -19.86 -15.56 2.00
N VAL A 145 -20.87 -15.03 2.68
CA VAL A 145 -21.34 -13.65 2.51
C VAL A 145 -21.20 -12.92 3.83
N LEU A 146 -20.63 -11.71 3.79
CA LEU A 146 -20.61 -10.78 4.90
C LEU A 146 -21.68 -9.70 4.72
N MET A 147 -22.26 -9.27 5.84
CA MET A 147 -23.22 -8.18 5.96
C MET A 147 -22.53 -6.88 6.37
N ARG A 148 -23.13 -5.76 5.94
CA ARG A 148 -22.61 -4.42 6.25
C ARG A 148 -22.38 -4.24 7.75
N GLY A 149 -21.16 -3.80 8.08
CA GLY A 149 -20.72 -3.61 9.46
C GLY A 149 -19.59 -4.55 9.86
N GLU A 150 -19.52 -5.73 9.24
CA GLU A 150 -18.51 -6.74 9.58
C GLU A 150 -17.08 -6.30 9.18
N TRP A 151 -16.95 -5.55 8.08
CA TRP A 151 -15.68 -4.97 7.62
C TRP A 151 -15.52 -3.48 7.95
N ARG A 152 -16.38 -2.91 8.79
CA ARG A 152 -16.39 -1.46 9.04
C ARG A 152 -15.08 -0.98 9.69
N THR A 153 -14.62 -1.68 10.73
CA THR A 153 -13.35 -1.38 11.40
C THR A 153 -12.18 -1.42 10.41
N PHE A 154 -12.14 -2.44 9.56
CA PHE A 154 -11.13 -2.56 8.51
C PHE A 154 -11.16 -1.36 7.56
N SER A 155 -12.35 -0.97 7.06
CA SER A 155 -12.49 0.19 6.15
C SER A 155 -12.08 1.52 6.81
N GLU A 156 -12.32 1.69 8.11
CA GLU A 156 -11.90 2.88 8.85
C GLU A 156 -10.38 2.95 9.00
N MET A 157 -9.71 1.82 9.30
CA MET A 157 -8.25 1.75 9.36
C MET A 157 -7.61 1.90 7.98
N ALA A 158 -8.17 1.25 6.96
CA ALA A 158 -7.73 1.39 5.58
C ALA A 158 -7.82 2.85 5.10
N LEU A 159 -8.90 3.58 5.43
CA LEU A 159 -9.02 4.99 5.10
C LEU A 159 -7.90 5.83 5.75
N LYS A 160 -7.60 5.60 7.03
CA LYS A 160 -6.52 6.34 7.73
C LYS A 160 -5.18 6.10 7.04
N SER A 161 -4.83 4.85 6.78
CA SER A 161 -3.57 4.49 6.12
C SER A 161 -3.52 4.95 4.66
N TYR A 162 -4.64 4.97 3.94
CA TYR A 162 -4.71 5.53 2.59
C TYR A 162 -4.52 7.05 2.59
N LEU A 163 -5.10 7.76 3.56
CA LEU A 163 -4.85 9.19 3.71
C LEU A 163 -3.38 9.45 4.03
N SER A 164 -2.74 8.64 4.88
CA SER A 164 -1.30 8.69 5.10
C SER A 164 -0.56 8.48 3.77
N LEU A 165 -0.85 7.40 3.04
CA LEU A 165 -0.24 7.09 1.74
C LEU A 165 -0.38 8.22 0.72
N VAL A 166 -1.55 8.84 0.59
CA VAL A 166 -1.78 9.93 -0.36
C VAL A 166 -1.02 11.20 0.04
N ILE A 167 -0.83 11.43 1.35
CA ILE A 167 -0.14 12.62 1.86
C ILE A 167 1.38 12.42 1.84
N SER A 168 1.87 11.26 2.29
CA SER A 168 3.28 10.96 2.55
C SER A 168 3.94 10.14 1.43
N HIS A 169 3.17 9.54 0.51
CA HIS A 169 3.61 8.50 -0.43
C HIS A 169 4.27 7.30 0.25
N ARG A 170 3.89 7.00 1.49
CA ARG A 170 4.35 5.83 2.24
C ARG A 170 3.16 4.97 2.63
N LEU A 171 3.28 3.68 2.40
CA LEU A 171 2.43 2.73 3.11
C LEU A 171 3.02 2.57 4.52
N ASP A 172 2.18 2.61 5.55
CA ASP A 172 2.58 2.24 6.90
C ASP A 172 3.05 0.78 6.88
N LEU A 173 4.26 0.53 7.36
CA LEU A 173 4.89 -0.79 7.33
C LEU A 173 5.24 -1.24 8.75
N PRO A 174 5.13 -2.54 9.05
CA PRO A 174 5.79 -3.10 10.22
C PRO A 174 7.31 -2.96 10.05
N SER A 175 7.96 -2.06 10.81
CA SER A 175 9.41 -2.05 10.91
C SER A 175 9.86 -3.11 11.91
N GLU A 176 10.55 -4.14 11.46
CA GLU A 176 11.27 -5.05 12.38
C GLU A 176 12.53 -4.34 12.87
N GLY A 177 12.50 -3.81 14.09
CA GLY A 177 13.68 -3.20 14.70
C GLY A 177 13.35 -2.18 15.77
N SER A 178 13.40 -2.66 17.01
CA SER A 178 13.67 -1.97 18.27
C SER A 178 12.94 -0.65 18.60
N SER A 179 12.32 -0.69 19.78
CA SER A 179 12.25 0.28 20.89
C SER A 179 13.23 1.50 20.93
N ASP A 180 13.56 2.11 19.80
CA ASP A 180 13.95 3.50 19.65
C ASP A 180 12.96 4.08 18.65
N ALA A 181 11.71 4.24 19.10
CA ALA A 181 10.51 4.43 18.28
C ALA A 181 10.77 5.37 17.10
N LEU A 182 11.00 4.79 15.91
CA LEU A 182 10.99 5.52 14.66
C LEU A 182 9.62 6.19 14.58
N ARG A 183 9.62 7.51 14.43
CA ARG A 183 8.39 8.29 14.33
C ARG A 183 8.22 8.72 12.89
N GLU A 184 6.97 8.66 12.43
CA GLU A 184 6.58 9.40 11.24
C GLU A 184 6.55 10.89 11.58
N TRP A 185 7.20 11.67 10.73
CA TRP A 185 7.21 13.11 10.82
C TRP A 185 6.03 13.66 10.04
N GLU A 186 5.25 14.51 10.71
CA GLU A 186 4.08 15.14 10.12
C GLU A 186 4.47 15.80 8.78
N PRO A 187 3.80 15.47 7.66
CA PRO A 187 4.16 15.99 6.35
C PRO A 187 4.07 17.52 6.30
N ARG A 188 5.14 18.18 5.87
CA ARG A 188 5.23 19.66 5.81
C ARG A 188 5.49 20.17 4.41
N ALA A 189 4.85 21.28 4.06
CA ALA A 189 5.16 21.98 2.82
C ALA A 189 6.52 22.67 2.94
N MET A 190 7.31 22.62 1.87
CA MET A 190 8.59 23.29 1.70
C MET A 190 8.60 24.01 0.37
N GLN A 191 9.05 25.26 0.36
CA GLN A 191 9.25 26.01 -0.88
C GLN A 191 10.65 25.74 -1.43
N LEU A 192 10.73 25.41 -2.71
CA LEU A 192 11.97 25.23 -3.45
C LEU A 192 11.92 26.07 -4.74
N PRO A 193 13.08 26.51 -5.28
CA PRO A 193 13.11 27.16 -6.59
C PRO A 193 12.51 26.24 -7.65
N GLY A 194 11.73 26.79 -8.59
CA GLY A 194 10.99 25.95 -9.52
C GLY A 194 11.87 25.05 -10.40
N THR A 195 13.04 25.55 -10.81
CA THR A 195 14.04 24.75 -11.53
C THR A 195 14.51 23.52 -10.74
N VAL A 196 14.62 23.64 -9.41
CA VAL A 196 15.01 22.52 -8.52
C VAL A 196 13.90 21.49 -8.40
N VAL A 197 12.63 21.93 -8.35
CA VAL A 197 11.47 21.04 -8.29
C VAL A 197 11.33 20.22 -9.57
N GLU A 198 11.68 20.80 -10.72
CA GLU A 198 11.57 20.12 -12.01
C GLU A 198 12.75 19.19 -12.31
N GLU A 199 13.98 19.62 -12.01
CA GLU A 199 15.18 18.94 -12.52
C GLU A 199 15.99 18.19 -11.45
N SER A 200 15.85 18.54 -10.17
CA SER A 200 16.77 18.07 -9.12
C SER A 200 16.08 17.61 -7.83
N LEU A 201 14.78 17.28 -7.88
CA LEU A 201 14.03 16.90 -6.68
C LEU A 201 14.58 15.62 -6.02
N GLY A 202 15.12 14.70 -6.82
CA GLY A 202 15.81 13.50 -6.32
C GLY A 202 17.07 13.83 -5.52
N ASP A 203 17.88 14.76 -6.00
CA ASP A 203 19.11 15.19 -5.32
C ASP A 203 18.80 15.88 -3.99
N VAL A 204 17.73 16.69 -3.94
CA VAL A 204 17.27 17.31 -2.70
C VAL A 204 16.80 16.25 -1.70
N ARG A 205 16.05 15.24 -2.15
CA ARG A 205 15.64 14.11 -1.30
C ARG A 205 16.86 13.41 -0.71
N ASP A 206 17.85 13.12 -1.54
CA ASP A 206 19.04 12.36 -1.13
C ASP A 206 19.94 13.19 -0.20
N ALA A 207 20.08 14.49 -0.45
CA ALA A 207 20.77 15.41 0.44
C ALA A 207 20.08 15.50 1.81
N LEU A 208 18.76 15.64 1.84
CA LEU A 208 17.98 15.68 3.09
C LEU A 208 18.08 14.36 3.86
N ALA A 209 17.97 13.22 3.17
CA ALA A 209 18.12 11.90 3.76
C ALA A 209 19.53 11.72 4.35
N LYS A 210 20.57 12.13 3.62
CA LYS A 210 21.97 12.03 4.05
C LYS A 210 22.28 12.89 5.27
N VAL A 211 21.78 14.13 5.30
CA VAL A 211 22.05 15.08 6.39
C VAL A 211 21.25 14.74 7.66
N SER A 212 20.00 14.32 7.51
CA SER A 212 19.14 14.01 8.66
C SER A 212 19.30 12.58 9.17
N GLY A 213 19.76 11.64 8.33
CA GLY A 213 19.70 10.21 8.61
C GLY A 213 18.28 9.63 8.56
N CYS A 214 17.29 10.42 8.15
CA CYS A 214 15.91 9.97 7.98
C CYS A 214 15.71 9.28 6.64
N GLN A 215 14.72 8.40 6.56
CA GLN A 215 14.12 8.06 5.28
C GLN A 215 13.25 9.24 4.87
N VAL A 216 13.57 9.95 3.78
CA VAL A 216 12.86 11.16 3.30
C VAL A 216 12.15 10.88 1.97
N LYS A 217 10.94 11.43 1.81
CA LYS A 217 10.21 11.47 0.53
C LYS A 217 9.76 12.90 0.26
N LEU A 218 9.78 13.28 -1.02
CA LEU A 218 9.36 14.59 -1.50
C LEU A 218 8.22 14.42 -2.51
N ARG A 219 7.14 15.18 -2.33
CA ARG A 219 5.97 15.18 -3.23
C ARG A 219 5.74 16.55 -3.81
N ARG A 220 5.84 16.71 -5.13
CA ARG A 220 5.50 17.96 -5.81
C ARG A 220 4.00 18.28 -5.62
N ILE A 221 3.68 19.48 -5.13
CA ILE A 221 2.31 20.03 -5.15
C ILE A 221 2.12 20.89 -6.38
N ASN A 222 3.07 21.79 -6.63
CA ASN A 222 3.11 22.70 -7.77
C ASN A 222 4.57 23.01 -8.11
N ASP A 223 4.81 24.00 -8.96
CA ASP A 223 6.14 24.28 -9.50
C ASP A 223 7.13 24.75 -8.44
N GLU A 224 6.69 25.24 -7.27
CA GLU A 224 7.60 25.79 -6.25
C GLU A 224 7.42 25.16 -4.87
N VAL A 225 6.42 24.30 -4.68
CA VAL A 225 6.06 23.75 -3.37
C VAL A 225 6.06 22.24 -3.42
N VAL A 226 6.77 21.65 -2.46
CA VAL A 226 6.83 20.21 -2.24
C VAL A 226 6.37 19.87 -0.83
N ILE A 227 5.79 18.69 -0.63
CA ILE A 227 5.59 18.11 0.71
C ILE A 227 6.79 17.24 1.04
N VAL A 228 7.36 17.47 2.21
CA VAL A 228 8.39 16.65 2.81
C VAL A 228 7.74 15.72 3.83
N SER A 229 7.92 14.41 3.65
CA SER A 229 7.55 13.38 4.64
C SER A 229 8.79 12.59 5.04
N ALA A 230 8.87 12.18 6.30
CA ALA A 230 10.04 11.47 6.81
C ALA A 230 9.72 10.46 7.90
N ILE A 231 10.57 9.44 8.01
CA ILE A 231 10.58 8.49 9.14
C ILE A 231 12.00 8.47 9.68
N GLY A 232 12.13 8.61 11.00
CA GLY A 232 13.42 8.61 11.69
C GLY A 232 13.26 8.63 13.20
N LYS A 233 14.37 8.53 13.91
CA LYS A 233 14.42 8.76 15.36
C LYS A 233 14.14 10.23 15.67
N ILE A 234 13.69 10.54 16.89
CA ILE A 234 13.35 11.92 17.30
C ILE A 234 14.48 12.91 16.98
N ASP A 235 15.74 12.54 17.24
CA ASP A 235 16.88 13.43 16.99
C ASP A 235 17.14 13.63 15.49
N GLN A 236 16.94 12.59 14.66
CA GLN A 236 17.03 12.69 13.20
C GLN A 236 15.94 13.60 12.64
N LEU A 237 14.71 13.48 13.15
CA LEU A 237 13.59 14.35 12.77
C LEU A 237 13.82 15.81 13.19
N ARG A 238 14.45 16.04 14.34
CA ARG A 238 14.87 17.39 14.77
C ARG A 238 15.87 17.98 13.78
N VAL A 239 16.87 17.22 13.36
CA VAL A 239 17.81 17.66 12.31
C VAL A 239 17.08 17.97 11.02
N LEU A 240 16.19 17.09 10.54
CA LEU A 240 15.42 17.35 9.33
C LEU A 240 14.62 18.66 9.42
N SER A 241 14.01 18.94 10.58
CA SER A 241 13.18 20.13 10.77
C SER A 241 13.93 21.46 10.61
N THR A 242 15.27 21.47 10.75
CA THR A 242 16.06 22.70 10.55
C THR A 242 16.29 23.03 9.08
N PHE A 243 16.04 22.09 8.16
CA PHE A 243 16.21 22.26 6.71
C PHE A 243 14.90 22.44 5.95
N VAL A 244 13.76 22.16 6.58
CA VAL A 244 12.44 22.23 5.95
C VAL A 244 11.75 23.54 6.33
N TYR A 245 11.82 24.52 5.42
CA TYR A 245 11.22 25.84 5.61
C TYR A 245 9.79 25.89 5.06
N PRO A 246 8.79 26.29 5.86
CA PRO A 246 7.42 26.43 5.38
C PRO A 246 7.33 27.53 4.30
N PRO A 247 6.45 27.37 3.30
CA PRO A 247 6.23 28.41 2.31
C PRO A 247 5.77 29.70 2.97
N ALA A 248 6.20 30.84 2.43
CA ALA A 248 5.80 32.14 2.94
C ALA A 248 4.26 32.29 2.90
N PRO A 249 3.65 32.92 3.92
CA PRO A 249 2.21 33.17 3.89
C PRO A 249 1.85 34.01 2.66
N ARG A 250 0.76 33.63 1.98
CA ARG A 250 0.26 34.36 0.82
C ARG A 250 -0.11 35.78 1.27
N ARG A 251 0.47 36.78 0.60
CA ARG A 251 0.10 38.20 0.74
C ARG A 251 -1.22 38.47 0.05
#